data_AF-A0A935IY36-F1
#
_entry.id   AF-A0A935IY36-F1
#
_cell.length_a   1.000
_cell.length_b   1.000
_cell.length_c   1.000
_cell.angle_alpha   90.00
_cell.angle_beta   90.00
_cell.angle_gamma   90.00
#
_symmetry.space_group_name_H-M   'P 1'
#
loop_
_entity.id
_entity.type
_entity.pdbx_description
1 polymer ?
#
loop_
_entity_poly.entity_id
_entity_poly.type
_entity_poly.pdbx_seq_one_letter_code
_entity_poly.pdbx_strand_id
1 'polypeptide(L)'
;MAIGGIALLLIGMIQDPLWVVKFRGASEAVMDRTQGVHSNVWAFAYLACNGNSPCWPLLGGTLSLILLGLAGFFLWQNQAKLSAWEAFNVIIPISFVSTIYLWAYDQIPYLIPIVWIIGTLVQKSRSFIYAFLFLIVLVLFSLFALLQQASTDKDLWSLGTTLIVLGSLWAVSRMKQKPPIDKPSSTA
;
A
#
# COMPACT_ATOMS: atom_id res chain seq x y z
N MET A 1 15.92 11.98 1.41
CA MET A 1 14.89 11.33 2.24
C MET A 1 15.18 11.51 3.74
N ALA A 2 16.34 11.08 4.27
CA ALA A 2 16.68 11.26 5.69
C ALA A 2 16.67 12.74 6.18
N ILE A 3 17.13 13.67 5.34
CA ILE A 3 17.19 15.10 5.67
C ILE A 3 15.79 15.69 5.95
N GLY A 4 14.77 15.25 5.21
CA GLY A 4 13.39 15.73 5.42
C GLY A 4 12.82 15.27 6.76
N GLY A 5 13.06 14.02 7.13
CA GLY A 5 12.68 13.48 8.44
C GLY A 5 13.40 14.20 9.59
N ILE A 6 14.70 14.44 9.44
CA ILE A 6 15.50 15.18 10.43
C ILE A 6 15.01 16.63 10.55
N ALA A 7 14.71 17.29 9.43
CA ALA A 7 14.19 18.66 9.44
C ALA A 7 12.83 18.76 10.15
N LEU A 8 11.91 17.82 9.87
CA LEU A 8 10.60 17.77 10.55
C LEU A 8 10.76 17.49 12.05
N LEU A 9 11.67 16.60 12.43
CA LEU A 9 11.98 16.32 13.83
C LEU A 9 12.47 17.58 14.55
N LEU A 10 13.41 18.30 13.95
CA LEU A 10 13.98 19.53 14.51
C LEU A 10 12.93 20.65 14.62
N ILE A 11 12.12 20.86 13.59
CA ILE A 11 11.03 21.84 13.63
C ILE A 11 10.03 21.49 14.73
N GLY A 12 9.63 20.22 14.83
CA GLY A 12 8.75 19.74 15.89
C GLY A 12 9.30 20.00 17.29
N MET A 13 10.61 19.75 17.50
CA MET A 13 11.27 20.02 18.78
C MET A 13 11.33 21.51 19.13
N ILE A 14 11.45 22.40 18.14
CA ILE A 14 11.43 23.85 18.34
C ILE A 14 10.01 24.32 18.72
N GLN A 15 8.99 23.77 18.06
CA GLN A 15 7.60 24.19 18.28
C GLN A 15 7.02 23.66 19.60
N ASP A 16 7.31 22.41 19.95
CA ASP A 16 6.90 21.78 21.20
C ASP A 16 7.92 20.72 21.61
N PRO A 17 8.76 20.93 22.64
CA PRO A 17 9.79 19.97 23.03
C PRO A 17 9.21 18.63 23.53
N LEU A 18 7.92 18.58 23.88
CA LEU A 18 7.23 17.37 24.29
C LEU A 18 6.44 16.70 23.14
N TRP A 19 6.58 17.19 21.90
CA TRP A 19 5.79 16.69 20.77
C TRP A 19 5.95 15.18 20.55
N VAL A 20 7.14 14.60 20.75
CA VAL A 20 7.37 13.15 20.60
C VAL A 20 6.57 12.36 21.61
N VAL A 21 6.53 12.81 22.87
CA VAL A 21 5.78 12.15 23.94
C VAL A 21 4.28 12.27 23.68
N LYS A 22 3.81 13.46 23.27
CA LYS A 22 2.41 13.69 22.90
C LYS A 22 2.00 12.86 21.68
N PHE A 23 2.85 12.80 20.66
CA PHE A 23 2.66 11.99 19.46
C PHE A 23 2.57 10.51 19.81
N ARG A 24 3.46 10.02 20.69
CA ARG A 24 3.41 8.65 21.19
C ARG A 24 2.12 8.37 21.95
N GLY A 25 1.75 9.21 22.92
CA GLY A 25 0.51 9.03 23.69
C GLY A 25 -0.76 9.08 22.84
N ALA A 26 -0.79 9.98 21.85
CA ALA A 26 -1.87 10.04 20.87
C ALA A 26 -1.90 8.79 19.99
N SER A 27 -0.73 8.29 19.57
CA SER A 27 -0.62 7.07 18.77
C SER A 27 -1.08 5.84 19.56
N GLU A 28 -0.68 5.70 20.83
CA GLU A 28 -1.13 4.63 21.72
C GLU A 28 -2.66 4.68 21.91
N ALA A 29 -3.22 5.86 22.19
CA ALA A 29 -4.66 6.02 22.35
C ALA A 29 -5.46 5.72 21.07
N VAL A 30 -4.94 6.11 19.89
CA VAL A 30 -5.55 5.76 18.61
C VAL A 30 -5.42 4.27 18.36
N MET A 31 -4.23 3.71 18.57
CA MET A 31 -3.95 2.28 18.40
C MET A 31 -4.93 1.45 19.22
N ASP A 32 -5.05 1.70 20.53
CA ASP A 32 -5.98 0.96 21.41
C ASP A 32 -7.44 1.00 20.94
N ARG A 33 -7.87 2.09 20.31
CA ARG A 33 -9.25 2.24 19.80
C ARG A 33 -9.51 1.56 18.46
N THR A 34 -8.45 1.28 17.70
CA THR A 34 -8.54 0.96 16.27
C THR A 34 -8.05 -0.47 15.95
N GLN A 35 -7.52 -1.17 16.95
CA GLN A 35 -7.03 -2.54 16.80
C GLN A 35 -8.14 -3.53 16.42
N GLY A 36 -7.84 -4.40 15.44
CA GLY A 36 -8.77 -5.43 14.97
C GLY A 36 -9.96 -4.92 14.17
N VAL A 37 -10.00 -3.61 13.87
CA VAL A 37 -11.05 -2.97 13.07
C VAL A 37 -10.53 -2.58 11.68
N HIS A 38 -9.31 -2.06 11.55
CA HIS A 38 -8.80 -1.57 10.25
C HIS A 38 -7.99 -2.61 9.47
N SER A 39 -7.78 -2.34 8.18
CA SER A 39 -7.04 -3.19 7.25
C SER A 39 -5.54 -2.88 7.25
N ASN A 40 -4.85 -3.15 8.36
CA ASN A 40 -3.40 -3.00 8.44
C ASN A 40 -2.75 -4.17 9.19
N VAL A 41 -1.42 -4.27 9.08
CA VAL A 41 -0.64 -5.37 9.68
C VAL A 41 -0.86 -5.47 11.19
N TRP A 42 -1.02 -4.34 11.87
CA TRP A 42 -1.22 -4.28 13.32
C TRP A 42 -2.58 -4.84 13.74
N ALA A 43 -3.64 -4.55 13.00
CA ALA A 43 -4.96 -5.07 13.27
C ALA A 43 -5.04 -6.60 13.06
N PHE A 44 -4.40 -7.12 12.02
CA PHE A 44 -4.30 -8.57 11.83
C PHE A 44 -3.46 -9.25 12.92
N ALA A 45 -2.39 -8.61 13.37
CA ALA A 45 -1.60 -9.09 14.49
C ALA A 45 -2.41 -9.14 15.79
N TYR A 46 -3.23 -8.11 16.04
CA TYR A 46 -4.14 -8.08 17.18
C TYR A 46 -5.16 -9.21 17.14
N LEU A 47 -5.79 -9.45 15.99
CA LEU A 47 -6.73 -10.56 15.81
C LEU A 47 -6.07 -11.92 15.98
N ALA A 48 -4.88 -12.13 15.42
CA ALA A 48 -4.13 -13.38 15.53
C ALA A 48 -3.72 -13.69 16.98
N CYS A 49 -3.41 -12.66 17.77
CA CYS A 49 -3.02 -12.78 19.17
C CYS A 49 -4.21 -12.65 20.15
N ASN A 50 -5.46 -12.58 19.67
CA ASN A 50 -6.67 -12.34 20.49
C ASN A 50 -6.52 -11.13 21.45
N GLY A 51 -5.83 -10.09 21.01
CA GLY A 51 -5.55 -8.89 21.80
C GLY A 51 -4.59 -9.06 22.98
N ASN A 52 -3.93 -10.21 23.11
CA ASN A 52 -3.02 -10.44 24.21
C ASN A 52 -1.69 -9.69 24.03
N SER A 53 -1.29 -8.92 25.04
CA SER A 53 0.03 -8.28 25.11
C SER A 53 1.00 -9.19 25.89
N PRO A 54 2.25 -9.39 25.45
CA PRO A 54 2.99 -8.65 24.42
C PRO A 54 2.95 -9.26 23.01
N CYS A 55 2.09 -10.25 22.74
CA CYS A 55 2.06 -10.97 21.46
C CYS A 55 1.79 -10.04 20.27
N TRP A 56 0.68 -9.27 20.31
CA TRP A 56 0.28 -8.47 19.17
C TRP A 56 1.26 -7.32 18.82
N PRO A 57 1.87 -6.56 19.76
CA PRO A 57 2.80 -5.50 19.38
C PRO A 57 4.11 -6.08 18.82
N LEU A 58 4.57 -7.22 19.35
CA LEU A 58 5.74 -7.93 18.82
C LEU A 58 5.48 -8.43 17.40
N LEU A 59 4.34 -9.09 17.17
CA LEU A 59 3.98 -9.62 15.86
C LEU A 59 3.76 -8.49 14.84
N GLY A 60 2.97 -7.47 15.20
CA GLY A 60 2.67 -6.33 14.34
C GLY A 60 3.91 -5.53 13.97
N GLY A 61 4.78 -5.25 14.95
CA GLY A 61 6.05 -4.57 14.72
C GLY A 61 7.00 -5.38 13.84
N THR A 62 7.12 -6.69 14.09
CA THR A 62 7.97 -7.58 13.29
C THR A 62 7.47 -7.67 11.85
N LEU A 63 6.17 -7.87 11.64
CA LEU A 63 5.58 -7.94 10.31
C LEU A 63 5.69 -6.61 9.55
N SER A 64 5.49 -5.48 10.23
CA SER A 64 5.65 -4.14 9.61
C SER A 64 7.10 -3.88 9.20
N LEU A 65 8.07 -4.24 10.05
CA LEU A 65 9.50 -4.15 9.72
C LEU A 65 9.90 -5.08 8.59
N ILE A 66 9.37 -6.31 8.56
CA ILE A 66 9.59 -7.25 7.44
C ILE A 66 9.02 -6.66 6.16
N LEU A 67 7.80 -6.13 6.18
CA LEU A 67 7.15 -5.55 5.00
C LEU A 67 7.95 -4.36 4.46
N LEU A 68 8.33 -3.43 5.33
CA LEU A 68 9.14 -2.26 4.97
C LEU A 68 10.55 -2.65 4.52
N GLY A 69 11.16 -3.64 5.18
CA GLY A 69 12.49 -4.16 4.85
C GLY A 69 12.51 -4.85 3.49
N LEU A 70 11.52 -5.70 3.20
CA LEU A 70 11.37 -6.37 1.91
C LEU A 70 11.07 -5.37 0.79
N ALA A 71 10.19 -4.39 1.02
CA ALA A 71 9.90 -3.35 0.05
C ALA A 71 11.12 -2.45 -0.20
N GLY A 72 11.83 -2.03 0.85
CA GLY A 72 13.05 -1.26 0.76
C GLY A 72 14.16 -2.01 0.03
N PHE A 73 14.35 -3.30 0.34
CA PHE A 73 15.30 -4.17 -0.35
C PHE A 73 14.95 -4.35 -1.83
N PHE A 74 13.67 -4.57 -2.15
CA PHE A 74 13.19 -4.67 -3.53
C PHE A 74 13.47 -3.39 -4.32
N LEU A 75 13.18 -2.22 -3.75
CA LEU A 75 13.45 -0.93 -4.38
C LEU A 75 14.95 -0.70 -4.55
N TRP A 76 15.77 -1.07 -3.57
CA TRP A 76 17.23 -0.94 -3.65
C TRP A 76 17.84 -1.83 -4.74
N GLN A 77 17.44 -3.11 -4.82
CA GLN A 77 17.94 -4.01 -5.87
C GLN A 77 17.55 -3.55 -7.28
N ASN A 78 16.38 -2.89 -7.41
CA ASN A 78 15.85 -2.48 -8.71
C ASN A 78 16.03 -0.98 -8.98
N GLN A 79 16.83 -0.26 -8.18
CA GLN A 79 17.00 1.20 -8.28
C GLN A 79 17.47 1.69 -9.65
N ALA A 80 18.23 0.86 -10.39
CA ALA A 80 18.72 1.21 -11.74
C ALA A 80 17.67 0.96 -12.84
N LYS A 81 16.63 0.18 -12.55
CA LYS A 81 15.59 -0.22 -13.51
C LYS A 81 14.27 0.50 -13.28
N LEU A 82 13.98 0.88 -12.03
CA LEU A 82 12.76 1.55 -11.65
C LEU A 82 12.92 3.06 -11.74
N SER A 83 12.01 3.70 -12.45
CA SER A 83 11.82 5.15 -12.37
C SER A 83 11.34 5.56 -10.98
N ALA A 84 11.60 6.82 -10.60
CA ALA A 84 11.08 7.38 -9.35
C ALA A 84 9.54 7.26 -9.25
N TRP A 85 8.84 7.32 -10.39
CA TRP A 85 7.40 7.17 -10.47
C TRP A 85 6.93 5.74 -10.15
N GLU A 86 7.61 4.73 -10.70
CA GLU A 86 7.32 3.32 -10.40
C GLU A 86 7.61 2.98 -8.95
N ALA A 87 8.70 3.52 -8.39
CA ALA A 87 9.01 3.37 -6.98
C ALA A 87 7.90 3.95 -6.10
N PHE A 88 7.36 5.13 -6.46
CA PHE A 88 6.28 5.75 -5.72
C PHE A 88 4.99 4.92 -5.70
N ASN A 89 4.66 4.28 -6.83
CA ASN A 89 3.51 3.38 -6.93
C ASN A 89 3.61 2.15 -6.01
N VAL A 90 4.83 1.71 -5.68
CA VAL A 90 5.07 0.62 -4.71
C VAL A 90 5.11 1.14 -3.27
N ILE A 91 5.69 2.32 -3.04
CA ILE A 91 5.81 2.91 -1.71
C ILE A 91 4.43 3.21 -1.12
N ILE A 92 3.51 3.76 -1.91
CA ILE A 92 2.19 4.17 -1.42
C ILE A 92 1.44 2.97 -0.76
N PRO A 93 1.19 1.83 -1.45
CA PRO A 93 0.44 0.73 -0.85
C PRO A 93 1.17 0.05 0.30
N ILE A 94 2.49 -0.07 0.25
CA ILE A 94 3.27 -0.62 1.37
C ILE A 94 3.19 0.29 2.60
N SER A 95 3.24 1.61 2.41
CA SER A 95 3.14 2.58 3.51
C SER A 95 1.80 2.45 4.21
N PHE A 96 0.69 2.35 3.47
CA PHE A 96 -0.64 2.19 4.08
C PHE A 96 -0.79 0.92 4.89
N VAL A 97 -0.33 -0.22 4.38
CA VAL A 97 -0.43 -1.50 5.09
C VAL A 97 0.46 -1.55 6.34
N SER A 98 1.58 -0.83 6.33
CA SER A 98 2.51 -0.75 7.47
C SER A 98 2.13 0.29 8.53
N THR A 99 1.25 1.25 8.20
CA THR A 99 0.77 2.25 9.17
C THR A 99 -0.02 1.62 10.32
N ILE A 100 0.09 2.23 11.50
CA ILE A 100 -0.63 1.80 12.72
C ILE A 100 -2.12 2.14 12.61
N TYR A 101 -2.45 3.17 11.84
CA TYR A 101 -3.80 3.68 11.66
C TYR A 101 -4.07 3.91 10.17
N LEU A 102 -5.15 3.31 9.67
CA LEU A 102 -5.59 3.48 8.29
C LEU A 102 -7.10 3.69 8.28
N TRP A 103 -7.54 4.89 7.89
CA TRP A 103 -8.94 5.14 7.59
C TRP A 103 -9.24 4.86 6.12
N ALA A 104 -10.48 4.52 5.78
CA ALA A 104 -10.86 4.21 4.40
C ALA A 104 -10.56 5.38 3.42
N TYR A 105 -10.68 6.62 3.91
CA TYR A 105 -10.35 7.83 3.15
C TYR A 105 -8.85 7.98 2.88
N ASP A 106 -8.00 7.40 3.72
CA ASP A 106 -6.55 7.45 3.52
C ASP A 106 -6.14 6.65 2.28
N GLN A 107 -7.01 5.82 1.70
CA GLN A 107 -6.74 5.06 0.48
C GLN A 107 -6.92 5.88 -0.80
N ILE A 108 -7.39 7.14 -0.74
CA ILE A 108 -7.50 8.02 -1.91
C ILE A 108 -6.21 8.08 -2.76
N PRO A 109 -5.00 8.10 -2.18
CA PRO A 109 -3.76 8.09 -2.95
C PRO A 109 -3.53 6.82 -3.78
N TYR A 110 -4.34 5.76 -3.64
CA TYR A 110 -4.37 4.63 -4.58
C TYR A 110 -4.77 5.02 -6.00
N LEU A 111 -5.42 6.18 -6.19
CA LEU A 111 -5.64 6.74 -7.53
C LEU A 111 -4.34 6.82 -8.34
N ILE A 112 -3.20 7.14 -7.70
CA ILE A 112 -1.90 7.26 -8.37
C ILE A 112 -1.45 5.92 -8.99
N PRO A 113 -1.27 4.84 -8.20
CA PRO A 113 -0.89 3.55 -8.76
C PRO A 113 -1.97 2.96 -9.68
N ILE A 114 -3.27 3.18 -9.41
CA ILE A 114 -4.36 2.69 -10.26
C ILE A 114 -4.28 3.30 -11.66
N VAL A 115 -4.16 4.63 -11.76
CA VAL A 115 -4.06 5.33 -13.06
C VAL A 115 -2.80 4.87 -13.80
N TRP A 116 -1.69 4.69 -13.09
CA TRP A 116 -0.47 4.18 -13.70
C TRP A 116 -0.61 2.75 -14.23
N ILE A 117 -1.25 1.85 -13.48
CA ILE A 117 -1.56 0.47 -13.92
C ILE A 117 -2.37 0.51 -15.22
N ILE A 118 -3.44 1.30 -15.25
CA ILE A 118 -4.33 1.43 -16.41
C ILE A 118 -3.55 1.92 -17.62
N GLY A 119 -2.80 3.02 -17.48
CA GLY A 119 -1.99 3.59 -18.57
C GLY A 119 -1.00 2.57 -19.12
N THR A 120 -0.32 1.85 -18.23
CA THR A 120 0.69 0.86 -18.62
C THR A 120 0.07 -0.39 -19.24
N LEU A 121 -1.09 -0.85 -18.76
CA LEU A 121 -1.84 -1.96 -19.36
C LEU A 121 -2.26 -1.61 -20.79
N VAL A 122 -2.83 -0.43 -21.00
CA VAL A 122 -3.23 0.03 -22.34
C VAL A 122 -2.02 0.16 -23.26
N GLN A 123 -0.93 0.76 -22.77
CA GLN A 123 0.29 0.96 -23.55
C GLN A 123 0.95 -0.37 -23.96
N LYS A 124 1.09 -1.32 -23.03
CA LYS A 124 1.78 -2.60 -23.28
C LYS A 124 0.93 -3.60 -24.06
N SER A 125 -0.37 -3.68 -23.77
CA SER A 125 -1.28 -4.65 -24.40
C SER A 125 -1.91 -4.15 -25.70
N ARG A 126 -1.88 -2.82 -25.94
CA ARG A 126 -2.58 -2.13 -27.04
C ARG A 126 -4.10 -2.35 -27.03
N SER A 127 -4.66 -2.72 -25.89
CA SER A 127 -6.09 -2.98 -25.72
C SER A 127 -6.59 -2.37 -24.41
N PHE A 128 -7.79 -1.82 -24.44
CA PHE A 128 -8.47 -1.34 -23.24
C PHE A 128 -9.08 -2.47 -22.41
N ILE A 129 -9.20 -3.69 -22.97
CA ILE A 129 -9.88 -4.81 -22.30
C ILE A 129 -9.22 -5.16 -20.97
N TYR A 130 -7.88 -5.23 -20.92
CA TYR A 130 -7.19 -5.58 -19.68
C TYR A 130 -7.32 -4.49 -18.60
N ALA A 131 -7.25 -3.22 -18.99
CA ALA A 131 -7.48 -2.11 -18.08
C ALA A 131 -8.92 -2.09 -17.54
N PHE A 132 -9.89 -2.39 -18.40
CA PHE A 132 -11.30 -2.49 -18.03
C PHE A 132 -11.56 -3.66 -17.07
N LEU A 133 -11.00 -4.85 -17.35
CA LEU A 133 -11.09 -6.01 -16.46
C LEU A 133 -10.44 -5.72 -15.09
N PHE A 134 -9.28 -5.07 -15.07
CA PHE A 134 -8.63 -4.64 -13.84
C PHE A 134 -9.53 -3.71 -13.02
N LEU A 135 -10.13 -2.70 -13.66
CA LEU A 135 -11.06 -1.78 -13.00
C LEU A 135 -12.31 -2.49 -12.47
N ILE A 136 -12.89 -3.41 -13.23
CA ILE A 136 -14.04 -4.21 -12.77
C ILE A 136 -13.67 -4.99 -11.52
N VAL A 137 -12.55 -5.72 -11.54
CA VAL A 137 -12.10 -6.51 -10.39
C VAL A 137 -11.90 -5.62 -9.17
N LEU A 138 -11.25 -4.47 -9.35
CA LEU A 138 -10.99 -3.52 -8.26
C LEU A 138 -12.30 -2.96 -7.69
N VAL A 139 -13.25 -2.57 -8.54
CA VAL A 139 -14.55 -2.03 -8.13
C VAL A 139 -15.39 -3.09 -7.41
N LEU A 140 -15.52 -4.29 -7.98
CA LEU A 140 -16.28 -5.38 -7.37
C LEU A 140 -15.70 -5.76 -6.01
N PHE A 141 -14.37 -5.84 -5.90
CA PHE A 141 -13.71 -6.13 -4.64
C PHE A 141 -13.89 -5.00 -3.62
N SER A 142 -13.79 -3.74 -4.04
CA SER A 142 -14.00 -2.59 -3.16
C SER A 142 -15.44 -2.51 -2.66
N LEU A 143 -16.43 -2.81 -3.51
CA LEU A 143 -17.83 -2.92 -3.11
C LEU A 143 -18.05 -4.06 -2.12
N PHE A 144 -17.43 -5.22 -2.36
CA PHE A 144 -17.46 -6.33 -1.43
C PHE A 144 -16.86 -5.95 -0.07
N ALA A 145 -15.69 -5.31 -0.06
CA ALA A 145 -15.03 -4.85 1.17
C ALA A 145 -15.92 -3.84 1.93
N LEU A 146 -16.55 -2.90 1.21
CA LEU A 146 -17.47 -1.93 1.79
C LEU A 146 -18.72 -2.60 2.40
N LEU A 147 -19.29 -3.59 1.71
CA LEU A 147 -20.43 -4.35 2.23
C LEU A 147 -20.07 -5.15 3.49
N GLN A 148 -18.87 -5.74 3.52
CA GLN A 148 -18.36 -6.44 4.71
C GLN A 148 -18.11 -5.48 5.87
N GLN A 149 -17.56 -4.30 5.58
CA GLN A 149 -17.37 -3.26 6.60
C GLN A 149 -18.72 -2.81 7.17
N ALA A 150 -19.72 -2.60 6.31
CA ALA A 150 -21.07 -2.20 6.74
C ALA A 150 -21.80 -3.27 7.57
N SER A 151 -21.47 -4.55 7.39
CA SER A 151 -22.11 -5.65 8.12
C SER A 151 -21.38 -6.08 9.38
N THR A 152 -20.07 -5.86 9.47
CA THR A 152 -19.22 -6.33 10.58
C THR A 152 -18.66 -5.21 11.45
N ASP A 153 -18.88 -3.95 11.05
CA ASP A 153 -18.23 -2.74 11.59
C ASP A 153 -16.69 -2.80 11.53
N LYS A 154 -16.13 -3.79 10.80
CA LYS A 154 -14.69 -4.02 10.68
C LYS A 154 -14.28 -3.94 9.22
N ASP A 155 -13.34 -3.04 8.95
CA ASP A 155 -12.69 -2.91 7.67
C ASP A 155 -11.47 -3.84 7.58
N LEU A 156 -11.67 -5.15 7.48
CA LEU A 156 -10.56 -6.13 7.31
C LEU A 156 -10.28 -6.45 5.85
N TRP A 157 -11.27 -6.25 4.98
CA TRP A 157 -11.19 -6.67 3.59
C TRP A 157 -10.51 -5.65 2.70
N SER A 158 -10.41 -4.38 3.10
CA SER A 158 -9.71 -3.38 2.32
C SER A 158 -8.21 -3.67 2.15
N LEU A 159 -7.59 -4.53 2.97
CA LEU A 159 -6.23 -5.02 2.68
C LEU A 159 -6.16 -5.69 1.30
N GLY A 160 -7.24 -6.33 0.87
CA GLY A 160 -7.30 -6.95 -0.44
C GLY A 160 -7.23 -5.96 -1.60
N THR A 161 -7.68 -4.71 -1.45
CA THR A 161 -7.50 -3.68 -2.50
C THR A 161 -6.01 -3.38 -2.67
N THR A 162 -5.26 -3.28 -1.57
CA THR A 162 -3.81 -3.13 -1.59
C THR A 162 -3.14 -4.31 -2.29
N LEU A 163 -3.54 -5.55 -1.98
CA LEU A 163 -2.98 -6.75 -2.60
C LEU A 163 -3.27 -6.79 -4.11
N ILE A 164 -4.47 -6.41 -4.54
CA ILE A 164 -4.84 -6.32 -5.96
C ILE A 164 -3.96 -5.28 -6.66
N VAL A 165 -3.77 -4.09 -6.06
CA VAL A 165 -2.94 -3.02 -6.63
C VAL A 165 -1.48 -3.47 -6.71
N LEU A 166 -0.88 -4.00 -5.64
CA LEU A 166 0.51 -4.47 -5.62
C LEU A 166 0.73 -5.64 -6.59
N GLY A 167 -0.19 -6.60 -6.62
CA GLY A 167 -0.15 -7.73 -7.57
C GLY A 167 -0.22 -7.26 -9.02
N SER A 168 -1.07 -6.26 -9.29
CA SER A 168 -1.20 -5.66 -10.63
C SER A 168 0.04 -4.86 -11.03
N LEU A 169 0.62 -4.08 -10.11
CA LEU A 169 1.90 -3.39 -10.33
C LEU A 169 2.99 -4.40 -10.70
N TRP A 170 3.09 -5.49 -9.94
CA TRP A 170 4.07 -6.54 -10.20
C TRP A 170 3.83 -7.22 -11.55
N ALA A 171 2.59 -7.60 -11.87
CA ALA A 171 2.24 -8.23 -13.15
C ALA A 171 2.57 -7.31 -14.33
N VAL A 172 2.15 -6.05 -14.26
CA VAL A 172 2.37 -5.04 -15.31
C VAL A 172 3.85 -4.73 -15.50
N SER A 173 4.64 -4.69 -14.41
CA SER A 173 6.09 -4.50 -14.51
C SER A 173 6.78 -5.61 -15.31
N ARG A 174 6.24 -6.84 -15.26
CA ARG A 174 6.77 -8.02 -15.96
C ARG A 174 6.27 -8.18 -17.40
N MET A 175 5.21 -7.47 -17.80
CA MET A 175 4.68 -7.56 -19.16
C MET A 175 5.65 -6.98 -20.18
N LYS A 176 5.87 -7.72 -21.28
CA LYS A 176 6.58 -7.23 -22.47
C LYS A 176 5.62 -6.39 -23.33
N GLN A 177 6.15 -5.34 -23.95
CA GLN A 177 5.39 -4.51 -24.87
C GLN A 177 5.13 -5.27 -26.18
N LYS A 178 3.87 -5.30 -26.64
CA LYS A 178 3.56 -5.88 -27.96
C LYS A 178 4.15 -5.00 -29.08
N PRO A 179 4.68 -5.60 -30.16
CA PRO A 179 5.20 -4.85 -31.30
C PRO A 179 4.10 -4.00 -31.98
N PRO A 180 4.46 -2.91 -32.70
CA PRO A 180 3.50 -2.09 -33.41
C PRO A 180 2.77 -2.90 -34.50
N ILE A 181 1.47 -2.65 -34.67
CA ILE A 181 0.61 -3.32 -35.66
C ILE A 181 1.10 -3.07 -37.10
N ASP A 182 1.79 -1.96 -37.33
CA ASP A 182 2.25 -1.54 -38.67
C ASP A 182 3.61 -2.11 -39.07
N LYS A 183 4.26 -2.94 -38.24
CA LYS A 183 5.43 -3.70 -38.69
C LYS A 183 4.94 -5.05 -39.24
N PRO A 184 5.03 -5.32 -40.55
CA PRO A 184 4.86 -6.69 -41.03
C PRO A 184 5.84 -7.57 -40.27
N SER A 185 5.39 -8.76 -39.89
CA SER A 185 6.26 -9.79 -39.32
C SER A 185 7.46 -9.91 -40.24
N SER A 186 8.65 -9.50 -39.77
CA SER A 186 9.89 -9.87 -40.42
C SER A 186 10.09 -11.35 -40.15
N THR A 187 9.36 -12.17 -40.91
CA THR A 187 9.68 -13.57 -41.14
C THR A 187 10.99 -13.63 -41.91
N ALA A 188 12.06 -13.98 -41.21
CA ALA A 188 12.96 -15.10 -41.53
C ALA A 188 13.88 -15.33 -40.34
#